data_AF-A0A415KZR1-F1
#
_entry.id   AF-A0A415KZR1-F1
#
_cell.length_a   1.000
_cell.length_b   1.000
_cell.length_c   1.000
_cell.angle_alpha   90.00
_cell.angle_beta   90.00
_cell.angle_gamma   90.00
#
_symmetry.space_group_name_H-M   'P 1'
#
loop_
_entity.id
_entity.type
_entity.pdbx_description
1 polymer ?
#
loop_
_entity_poly.entity_id
_entity_poly.type
_entity_poly.pdbx_seq_one_letter_code
_entity_poly.pdbx_strand_id
1 'polypeptide(L)'
;MIMLRHFLDDFMSFVPLQMPQLLNVATMEEPQFYGDYVLLTFPLRDPYDLEEVMDIFEDDMELITLYHHVPVGLEKSGHSTCAYSNPAFGQMFKMNARTDADGKVNRVIATVYDSLELMYGDLSLDLKLHTGNGSFKYKKELEDVLLDFM
;
A
#
# COMPACT_ATOMS: atom_id res chain seq x y z
N MET A 1 11.06 18.71 -1.39
CA MET A 1 10.40 18.96 -0.08
C MET A 1 9.09 19.74 -0.13
N ILE A 2 8.89 20.77 -0.98
CA ILE A 2 7.57 21.45 -1.10
C ILE A 2 6.51 20.53 -1.75
N MET A 3 6.93 19.78 -2.78
CA MET A 3 6.06 18.85 -3.51
C MET A 3 5.53 17.70 -2.63
N LEU A 4 6.38 17.04 -1.85
CA LEU A 4 5.97 15.94 -0.96
C LEU A 4 4.88 16.37 0.04
N ARG A 5 4.98 17.58 0.59
CA ARG A 5 3.95 18.10 1.50
C ARG A 5 2.63 18.33 0.78
N HIS A 6 2.66 18.84 -0.44
CA HIS A 6 1.45 19.00 -1.25
C HIS A 6 0.77 17.65 -1.50
N PHE A 7 1.52 16.62 -1.92
CA PHE A 7 0.94 15.30 -2.16
C PHE A 7 0.43 14.63 -0.88
N LEU A 8 1.11 14.85 0.25
CA LEU A 8 0.62 14.41 1.54
C LEU A 8 -0.68 15.13 1.92
N ASP A 9 -0.76 16.46 1.75
CA ASP A 9 -1.95 17.25 2.06
C ASP A 9 -3.14 16.81 1.18
N ASP A 10 -2.90 16.58 -0.11
CA ASP A 10 -3.90 16.03 -1.04
C ASP A 10 -4.36 14.64 -0.60
N PHE A 11 -3.41 13.75 -0.27
CA PHE A 11 -3.70 12.41 0.23
C PHE A 11 -4.61 12.48 1.46
N MET A 12 -4.21 13.25 2.47
CA MET A 12 -4.93 13.37 3.75
C MET A 12 -6.31 14.01 3.60
N SER A 13 -6.52 14.79 2.54
CA SER A 13 -7.80 15.45 2.26
C SER A 13 -8.83 14.53 1.60
N PHE A 14 -8.41 13.53 0.81
CA PHE A 14 -9.33 12.74 -0.03
C PHE A 14 -9.27 11.24 0.22
N VAL A 15 -8.09 10.63 0.32
CA VAL A 15 -7.94 9.17 0.34
C VAL A 15 -8.56 8.54 1.60
N PRO A 16 -8.32 9.08 2.81
CA PRO A 16 -8.99 8.58 4.01
C PRO A 16 -10.52 8.65 3.99
N LEU A 17 -11.10 9.56 3.21
CA LEU A 17 -12.56 9.70 3.11
C LEU A 17 -13.21 8.60 2.28
N GLN A 18 -12.46 7.97 1.36
CA GLN A 18 -12.97 6.88 0.53
C GLN A 18 -12.95 5.54 1.28
N MET A 19 -11.98 5.34 2.18
CA MET A 19 -11.84 4.10 2.97
C MET A 19 -11.72 4.38 4.48
N PRO A 20 -12.71 5.06 5.10
CA PRO A 20 -12.62 5.51 6.49
C PRO A 20 -12.46 4.37 7.51
N GLN A 21 -12.88 3.16 7.14
CA GLN A 21 -12.70 1.94 7.94
C GLN A 21 -11.24 1.47 8.02
N LEU A 22 -10.44 1.72 6.98
CA LEU A 22 -9.02 1.37 6.95
C LEU A 22 -8.11 2.54 7.34
N LEU A 23 -8.51 3.77 7.00
CA LEU A 23 -7.68 4.98 7.08
C LEU A 23 -8.24 5.97 8.10
N ASN A 24 -8.34 5.55 9.36
CA ASN A 24 -8.82 6.44 10.41
C ASN A 24 -7.74 7.46 10.82
N VAL A 25 -7.89 8.70 10.34
CA VAL A 25 -6.97 9.81 10.64
C VAL A 25 -6.88 10.13 12.14
N ALA A 26 -7.95 9.89 12.91
CA ALA A 26 -7.94 10.19 14.35
C ALA A 26 -7.04 9.24 15.16
N THR A 27 -6.75 8.04 14.63
CA THR A 27 -5.90 7.03 15.27
C THR A 27 -4.61 6.77 14.51
N MET A 28 -4.36 7.53 13.44
CA MET A 28 -3.13 7.44 12.65
C MET A 28 -1.91 7.76 13.53
N GLU A 29 -0.85 6.97 13.39
CA GLU A 29 0.42 7.24 14.05
C GLU A 29 1.10 8.49 13.44
N GLU A 30 2.11 9.04 14.13
CA GLU A 30 2.82 10.22 13.63
C GLU A 30 3.48 9.93 12.26
N PRO A 31 3.30 10.79 11.24
CA PRO A 31 3.92 10.61 9.93
C PRO A 31 5.45 10.55 10.00
N GLN A 32 6.05 9.58 9.31
CA GLN A 32 7.51 9.40 9.27
C GLN A 32 8.06 9.87 7.91
N PHE A 33 8.87 10.93 7.92
CA PHE A 33 9.43 11.53 6.70
C PHE A 33 10.83 11.01 6.39
N TYR A 34 11.05 10.59 5.14
CA TYR A 34 12.32 10.06 4.63
C TYR A 34 12.93 10.92 3.51
N GLY A 35 12.69 12.24 3.54
CA GLY A 35 13.21 13.19 2.57
C GLY A 35 12.35 13.28 1.30
N ASP A 36 12.16 12.15 0.63
CA ASP A 36 11.51 12.02 -0.69
C ASP A 36 10.21 11.18 -0.67
N TYR A 37 9.93 10.50 0.44
CA TYR A 37 8.62 9.90 0.75
C TYR A 37 8.25 10.07 2.22
N VAL A 38 6.97 9.83 2.52
CA VAL A 38 6.42 9.78 3.89
C VAL A 38 5.65 8.47 4.10
N LEU A 39 5.87 7.85 5.26
CA LEU A 39 5.12 6.68 5.71
C LEU A 39 4.02 7.12 6.68
N LEU A 40 2.81 6.64 6.42
CA LEU A 40 1.63 6.83 7.25
C LEU A 40 1.16 5.46 7.72
N THR A 41 1.05 5.29 9.04
CA THR A 41 0.60 4.03 9.63
C THR A 41 -0.78 4.23 10.23
N PHE A 42 -1.73 3.43 9.78
CA PHE A 42 -3.12 3.45 10.21
C PHE A 42 -3.44 2.17 10.98
N PRO A 43 -3.44 2.19 12.32
CA PRO A 43 -3.98 1.11 13.12
C PRO A 43 -5.47 0.92 12.83
N LEU A 44 -5.88 -0.33 12.64
CA LEU A 44 -7.28 -0.68 12.42
C LEU A 44 -7.99 -0.83 13.77
N ARG A 45 -9.23 -0.34 13.83
CA ARG A 45 -10.07 -0.48 15.03
C ARG A 45 -10.44 -1.95 15.27
N ASP A 46 -10.83 -2.63 14.20
CA ASP A 46 -11.22 -4.03 14.19
C ASP A 46 -10.31 -4.78 13.19
N PRO A 47 -9.88 -6.01 13.48
CA PRO A 47 -9.01 -6.77 12.57
C PRO A 47 -9.75 -7.26 11.32
N TYR A 48 -9.07 -7.26 10.16
CA TYR A 48 -9.62 -7.71 8.88
C TYR A 48 -8.88 -8.94 8.34
N ASP A 49 -9.55 -9.76 7.54
CA ASP A 49 -8.84 -10.68 6.65
C ASP A 49 -8.09 -9.89 5.58
N LEU A 50 -6.96 -10.43 5.09
CA LEU A 50 -6.19 -9.76 4.04
C LEU A 50 -7.02 -9.58 2.76
N GLU A 51 -7.87 -10.55 2.44
CA GLU A 51 -8.75 -10.53 1.28
C GLU A 51 -9.79 -9.40 1.39
N GLU A 52 -10.36 -9.17 2.58
CA GLU A 52 -11.28 -8.02 2.81
C GLU A 52 -10.57 -6.67 2.61
N VAL A 53 -9.30 -6.54 3.02
CA VAL A 53 -8.52 -5.32 2.79
C VAL A 53 -8.25 -5.10 1.30
N MET A 54 -7.94 -6.17 0.56
CA MET A 54 -7.75 -6.12 -0.89
C MET A 54 -9.03 -5.71 -1.61
N ASP A 55 -10.16 -6.30 -1.24
CA ASP A 55 -11.47 -5.97 -1.81
C ASP A 55 -11.78 -4.48 -1.61
N ILE A 56 -11.52 -3.92 -0.41
CA ILE A 56 -11.71 -2.49 -0.15
C ILE A 56 -10.79 -1.62 -1.03
N PHE A 57 -9.52 -2.02 -1.21
CA PHE A 57 -8.59 -1.28 -2.07
C PHE A 57 -9.06 -1.23 -3.53
N GLU A 58 -9.59 -2.34 -4.04
CA GLU A 58 -10.08 -2.47 -5.41
C GLU A 58 -11.45 -1.79 -5.60
N ASP A 59 -12.40 -1.99 -4.68
CA ASP A 59 -13.79 -1.52 -4.83
C ASP A 59 -13.96 -0.02 -4.50
N ASP A 60 -13.33 0.48 -3.43
CA ASP A 60 -13.56 1.86 -2.95
C ASP A 60 -12.64 2.88 -3.62
N MET A 61 -11.44 2.45 -4.06
CA MET A 61 -10.39 3.34 -4.58
C MET A 61 -9.83 2.94 -5.94
N GLU A 62 -10.25 1.79 -6.50
CA GLU A 62 -9.74 1.24 -7.76
C GLU A 62 -8.19 1.18 -7.78
N LEU A 63 -7.56 0.86 -6.63
CA LEU A 63 -6.11 0.73 -6.56
C LEU A 63 -5.65 -0.46 -7.40
N ILE A 64 -4.51 -0.29 -8.06
CA ILE A 64 -3.92 -1.35 -8.86
C ILE A 64 -3.19 -2.30 -7.90
N THR A 65 -3.68 -3.53 -7.77
CA THR A 65 -3.00 -4.56 -6.99
C THR A 65 -1.64 -4.88 -7.62
N LEU A 66 -0.57 -4.77 -6.82
CA LEU A 66 0.79 -5.13 -7.21
C LEU A 66 1.04 -6.62 -6.95
N TYR A 67 0.67 -7.11 -5.76
CA TYR A 67 0.81 -8.52 -5.41
C TYR A 67 -0.09 -8.94 -4.24
N HIS A 68 -0.37 -10.24 -4.16
CA HIS A 68 -0.82 -10.96 -2.98
C HIS A 68 0.22 -12.05 -2.68
N HIS A 69 0.98 -11.86 -1.62
CA HIS A 69 2.10 -12.71 -1.21
C HIS A 69 1.73 -13.63 -0.05
N VAL A 70 2.16 -14.89 -0.17
CA VAL A 70 1.98 -15.95 0.84
C VAL A 70 3.36 -16.44 1.26
N PRO A 71 3.82 -16.17 2.50
CA PRO A 71 5.11 -16.63 2.99
C PRO A 71 5.17 -18.15 3.16
N VAL A 72 6.36 -18.74 3.04
CA VAL A 72 6.57 -20.18 3.28
C VAL A 72 6.36 -20.50 4.76
N GLY A 73 5.59 -21.55 5.06
CA GLY A 73 5.51 -22.15 6.40
C GLY A 73 4.68 -21.35 7.42
N LEU A 74 4.02 -20.28 7.02
CA LEU A 74 3.09 -19.51 7.86
C LEU A 74 1.69 -19.58 7.23
N GLU A 75 0.91 -20.59 7.62
CA GLU A 75 -0.38 -20.87 6.96
C GLU A 75 -1.40 -19.73 7.10
N LYS A 76 -1.26 -18.86 8.11
CA LYS A 76 -2.19 -17.73 8.35
C LYS A 76 -1.52 -16.38 8.57
N SER A 77 -0.28 -16.35 9.06
CA SER A 77 0.42 -15.12 9.42
C SER A 77 1.42 -14.68 8.36
N GLY A 78 1.67 -13.38 8.30
CA GLY A 78 2.66 -12.78 7.42
C GLY A 78 2.30 -12.72 5.94
N HIS A 79 1.07 -13.11 5.55
CA HIS A 79 0.55 -12.86 4.20
C HIS A 79 0.50 -11.36 3.98
N SER A 80 0.94 -10.88 2.82
CA SER A 80 1.00 -9.44 2.54
C SER A 80 0.42 -9.10 1.19
N THR A 81 -0.08 -7.87 1.09
CA THR A 81 -0.53 -7.27 -0.16
C THR A 81 0.11 -5.90 -0.33
N CYS A 82 0.28 -5.52 -1.58
CA CYS A 82 0.61 -4.17 -1.98
C CYS A 82 -0.33 -3.77 -3.11
N ALA A 83 -0.91 -2.59 -3.02
CA ALA A 83 -1.69 -1.96 -4.09
C ALA A 83 -1.24 -0.50 -4.23
N TYR A 84 -1.41 0.10 -5.41
CA TYR A 84 -0.92 1.45 -5.67
C TYR A 84 -1.90 2.30 -6.47
N SER A 85 -1.81 3.62 -6.29
CA SER A 85 -2.65 4.55 -7.02
C SER A 85 -2.30 4.56 -8.49
N ASN A 86 -3.30 4.69 -9.37
CA ASN A 86 -3.09 4.76 -10.80
C ASN A 86 -2.26 6.02 -11.17
N PRO A 87 -1.03 5.86 -11.70
CA PRO A 87 -0.14 6.97 -12.02
C PRO A 87 -0.72 8.00 -13.00
N ALA A 88 -1.65 7.58 -13.87
CA ALA A 88 -2.29 8.44 -14.86
C ALA A 88 -3.08 9.62 -14.25
N PHE A 89 -3.48 9.51 -12.97
CA PHE A 89 -4.19 10.57 -12.25
C PHE A 89 -3.28 11.45 -11.39
N GLY A 90 -1.96 11.25 -11.44
CA GLY A 90 -0.98 12.04 -10.68
C GLY A 90 -1.01 11.80 -9.17
N GLN A 91 -1.77 10.81 -8.69
CA GLN A 91 -1.70 10.32 -7.33
C GLN A 91 -0.46 9.43 -7.18
N MET A 92 0.31 9.66 -6.12
CA MET A 92 1.61 9.01 -5.93
C MET A 92 1.69 8.35 -4.57
N PHE A 93 0.95 7.27 -4.39
CA PHE A 93 1.02 6.48 -3.17
C PHE A 93 0.84 4.99 -3.40
N LYS A 94 1.36 4.19 -2.47
CA LYS A 94 1.02 2.77 -2.34
C LYS A 94 0.42 2.49 -0.97
N MET A 95 -0.32 1.39 -0.90
CA MET A 95 -0.89 0.82 0.31
C MET A 95 -0.33 -0.59 0.52
N ASN A 96 0.12 -0.86 1.73
CA ASN A 96 0.55 -2.18 2.16
C ASN A 96 -0.30 -2.63 3.34
N ALA A 97 -0.64 -3.92 3.33
CA ALA A 97 -1.24 -4.59 4.47
C ALA A 97 -0.56 -5.96 4.64
N ARG A 98 -0.49 -6.42 5.88
CA ARG A 98 0.11 -7.71 6.23
C ARG A 98 -0.63 -8.32 7.41
N THR A 99 -0.81 -9.64 7.38
CA THR A 99 -1.38 -10.36 8.51
C THR A 99 -0.37 -10.51 9.65
N ASP A 100 -0.81 -10.24 10.88
CA ASP A 100 -0.04 -10.44 12.10
C ASP A 100 -0.08 -11.92 12.54
N ALA A 101 0.39 -12.20 13.75
CA ALA A 101 0.47 -13.55 14.31
C ALA A 101 -0.90 -14.25 14.47
N ASP A 102 -1.98 -13.48 14.60
CA ASP A 102 -3.36 -13.96 14.64
C ASP A 102 -3.94 -14.29 13.26
N GLY A 103 -3.19 -13.98 12.19
CA GLY A 103 -3.61 -14.16 10.81
C GLY A 103 -4.55 -13.07 10.30
N LYS A 104 -4.69 -11.96 11.03
CA LYS A 104 -5.51 -10.81 10.64
C LYS A 104 -4.63 -9.59 10.37
N VAL A 105 -5.14 -8.66 9.58
CA VAL A 105 -4.55 -7.34 9.37
C VAL A 105 -5.02 -6.43 10.50
N ASN A 106 -4.08 -5.86 11.25
CA ASN A 106 -4.37 -4.90 12.31
C ASN A 106 -3.90 -3.47 11.96
N ARG A 107 -3.23 -3.29 10.82
CA ARG A 107 -2.78 -1.98 10.34
C ARG A 107 -2.63 -1.96 8.82
N VAL A 108 -2.88 -0.78 8.24
CA VAL A 108 -2.54 -0.44 6.86
C VAL A 108 -1.43 0.60 6.87
N ILE A 109 -0.47 0.46 5.95
CA ILE A 109 0.63 1.42 5.78
C ILE A 109 0.47 2.06 4.41
N ALA A 110 0.38 3.39 4.37
CA ALA A 110 0.45 4.15 3.13
C ALA A 110 1.84 4.76 2.97
N THR A 111 2.40 4.70 1.77
CA THR A 111 3.62 5.45 1.41
C THR A 111 3.24 6.48 0.38
N VAL A 112 3.47 7.76 0.65
CA VAL A 112 3.25 8.87 -0.30
C VAL A 112 4.60 9.35 -0.81
N TYR A 113 4.75 9.44 -2.13
CA TYR A 113 6.01 9.77 -2.80
C TYR A 113 6.01 11.20 -3.33
N ASP A 114 7.20 11.78 -3.49
CA ASP A 114 7.35 13.10 -4.09
C ASP A 114 7.31 13.09 -5.63
N SER A 115 7.44 11.91 -6.25
CA SER A 115 7.55 11.73 -7.70
C SER A 115 7.18 10.31 -8.14
N LEU A 116 6.73 10.20 -9.40
CA LEU A 116 6.38 8.93 -10.05
C LEU A 116 7.58 8.00 -10.23
N GLU A 117 8.77 8.57 -10.45
CA GLU A 117 10.01 7.80 -10.60
C GLU A 117 10.34 7.03 -9.30
N LEU A 118 10.21 7.69 -8.14
CA LEU A 118 10.42 7.04 -6.85
C LEU A 118 9.37 5.97 -6.58
N MET A 119 8.10 6.28 -6.85
CA MET A 119 7.01 5.33 -6.69
C MET A 119 7.27 4.06 -7.52
N TYR A 120 7.57 4.21 -8.81
CA TYR A 120 7.91 3.08 -9.68
C TYR A 120 9.13 2.29 -9.17
N GLY A 121 10.18 2.99 -8.75
CA GLY A 121 11.39 2.39 -8.21
C GLY A 121 11.12 1.56 -6.96
N ASP A 122 10.28 2.07 -6.05
CA ASP A 122 9.90 1.39 -4.83
C ASP A 122 8.98 0.19 -5.08
N LEU A 123 7.97 0.30 -5.95
CA LEU A 123 7.12 -0.85 -6.35
C LEU A 123 7.95 -1.98 -6.96
N SER A 124 8.92 -1.62 -7.82
CA SER A 124 9.85 -2.57 -8.44
C SER A 124 10.74 -3.28 -7.41
N LEU A 125 11.18 -2.56 -6.37
CA LEU A 125 11.99 -3.10 -5.29
C LEU A 125 11.16 -4.02 -4.38
N ASP A 126 9.95 -3.59 -4.01
CA ASP A 126 9.02 -4.34 -3.15
C ASP A 126 8.72 -5.73 -3.74
N LEU A 127 8.43 -5.79 -5.05
CA LEU A 127 8.25 -7.06 -5.78
C LEU A 127 9.48 -7.98 -5.71
N LYS A 128 10.68 -7.43 -5.90
CA LYS A 128 11.94 -8.20 -5.87
C LYS A 128 12.20 -8.76 -4.48
N LEU A 129 11.96 -7.98 -3.43
CA LEU A 129 12.14 -8.41 -2.05
C LEU A 129 11.21 -9.57 -1.67
N HIS A 130 9.97 -9.57 -2.15
CA HIS A 130 8.99 -10.62 -1.85
C HIS A 130 9.17 -11.90 -2.69
N THR A 131 9.85 -11.83 -3.83
CA THR A 131 10.12 -12.99 -4.70
C THR A 131 11.00 -14.06 -4.02
N GLY A 132 11.84 -13.67 -3.05
CA GLY A 132 12.76 -14.60 -2.37
C GLY A 132 12.17 -15.40 -1.21
N ASN A 133 10.93 -15.14 -0.78
CA ASN A 133 10.40 -15.67 0.48
C ASN A 133 8.92 -16.04 0.41
N GLY A 134 8.54 -17.09 -0.32
CA GLY A 134 7.12 -17.50 -0.42
C GLY A 134 6.67 -17.77 -1.84
N SER A 135 5.36 -17.73 -2.03
CA SER A 135 4.71 -17.73 -3.33
C SER A 135 3.80 -16.50 -3.45
N PHE A 136 3.41 -16.18 -4.68
CA PHE A 136 2.40 -15.16 -4.95
C PHE A 136 1.12 -15.84 -5.41
N LYS A 137 -0.01 -15.54 -4.74
CA LYS A 137 -1.35 -15.86 -5.28
C LYS A 137 -1.65 -14.99 -6.50
N TYR A 138 -1.21 -13.74 -6.44
CA TYR A 138 -1.25 -12.79 -7.53
C TYR A 138 0.03 -11.95 -7.51
N LYS A 139 0.52 -11.60 -8.69
CA LYS A 139 1.65 -10.69 -8.89
C LYS A 139 1.51 -10.03 -10.25
N LYS A 140 1.62 -8.70 -10.30
CA LYS A 140 1.73 -7.97 -11.56
C LYS A 140 3.15 -8.09 -12.11
N GLU A 141 3.26 -8.31 -13.42
CA GLU A 141 4.57 -8.40 -14.08
C GLU A 141 5.25 -7.03 -14.14
N LEU A 142 6.57 -7.01 -14.07
CA LEU A 142 7.33 -5.75 -13.97
C LEU A 142 7.14 -4.88 -15.22
N GLU A 143 7.00 -5.51 -16.38
CA GLU A 143 6.70 -4.85 -17.64
C GLU A 143 5.33 -4.15 -17.59
N ASP A 144 4.32 -4.79 -17.02
CA ASP A 144 2.98 -4.20 -16.88
C ASP A 144 2.98 -3.07 -15.85
N VAL A 145 3.78 -3.18 -14.78
CA VAL A 145 3.98 -2.08 -13.83
C VAL A 145 4.61 -0.89 -14.55
N LEU A 146 5.65 -1.08 -15.36
CA LEU A 146 6.27 0.01 -16.12
C LEU A 146 5.28 0.70 -17.06
N LEU A 147 4.41 -0.06 -17.73
CA LEU A 147 3.39 0.50 -18.62
C LEU A 147 2.39 1.41 -17.91
N ASP A 148 2.09 1.19 -16.63
CA ASP A 148 1.19 2.07 -15.88
C ASP A 148 1.79 3.47 -15.64
N PHE A 149 3.12 3.63 -15.77
CA PHE A 149 3.86 4.88 -15.52
C PHE A 149 4.28 5.62 -16.81
N MET A 150 3.91 5.12 -17.99
CA MET A 150 4.22 5.71 -19.31
C MET A 150 3.08 6.56 -19.86
#